data_AF-Q8YF46-F1
#
_entry.id   AF-Q8YF46-F1
#
_cell.length_a   1.000
_cell.length_b   1.000
_cell.length_c   1.000
_cell.angle_alpha   90.00
_cell.angle_beta   90.00
_cell.angle_gamma   90.00
#
_symmetry.space_group_name_H-M   'P 1'
#
loop_
_entity.id
_entity.type
_entity.pdbx_description
1 polymer ?
#
loop_
_entity_poly.entity_id
_entity_poly.type
_entity_poly.pdbx_seq_one_letter_code
_entity_poly.pdbx_strand_id
1 'polypeptide(L)'
;MVHLFIVGNGFDIHHGLKTRYTDFAEYLKSAEPALHQLFSRFFYEMHKSYDWDVPNCLDADHFVYDRRRDFEESLGRLDEDDYINISQENISEYHEKIGMSEQLVDQFVSETSRILGVFRGWVLSIDIINSSRKEFSFNDDIYFVNFNYTETLEFFIV
;
A
#
# COMPACT_ATOMS: atom_id res chain seq x y z
N MET A 1 -2.17 14.55 -30.73
CA MET A 1 -0.92 14.28 -29.97
C MET A 1 -1.32 13.29 -28.93
N VAL A 2 -0.66 12.14 -28.86
CA VAL A 2 -1.09 11.07 -27.95
C VAL A 2 -0.64 11.40 -26.53
N HIS A 3 -1.56 11.33 -25.57
CA HIS A 3 -1.24 11.49 -24.15
C HIS A 3 -1.44 10.17 -23.41
N LEU A 4 -0.41 9.71 -22.70
CA LEU A 4 -0.46 8.54 -21.83
C LEU A 4 -0.50 9.01 -20.37
N PHE A 5 -1.54 8.60 -19.64
CA PHE A 5 -1.68 8.83 -18.20
C PHE A 5 -1.42 7.54 -17.44
N ILE A 6 -0.55 7.61 -16.43
CA ILE A 6 -0.35 6.52 -15.47
C ILE A 6 -1.03 6.94 -14.18
N VAL A 7 -2.03 6.18 -13.76
CA VAL A 7 -2.87 6.51 -12.60
C VAL A 7 -2.83 5.38 -11.57
N GLY A 8 -3.05 5.74 -10.31
CA GLY A 8 -3.20 4.81 -9.19
C GLY A 8 -4.08 5.47 -8.12
N ASN A 9 -4.05 5.00 -6.88
CA ASN A 9 -4.97 5.42 -5.82
C ASN A 9 -4.95 6.92 -5.47
N GLY A 10 -3.92 7.65 -5.90
CA GLY A 10 -3.94 9.11 -5.88
C GLY A 10 -5.14 9.72 -6.64
N PHE A 11 -5.63 9.03 -7.68
CA PHE A 11 -6.83 9.39 -8.42
C PHE A 11 -8.07 9.29 -7.52
N ASP A 12 -8.27 8.15 -6.87
CA ASP A 12 -9.37 7.95 -5.91
C ASP A 12 -9.36 8.98 -4.78
N ILE A 13 -8.19 9.22 -4.19
CA ILE A 13 -7.99 10.21 -3.13
C ILE A 13 -8.34 11.61 -3.64
N HIS A 14 -7.99 11.94 -4.90
CA HIS A 14 -8.37 13.20 -5.51
C HIS A 14 -9.90 13.33 -5.57
N HIS A 15 -10.62 12.25 -5.86
CA HIS A 15 -12.08 12.16 -5.86
C HIS A 15 -12.69 11.97 -4.46
N GLY A 16 -11.90 12.08 -3.39
CA GLY A 16 -12.38 12.03 -2.01
C GLY A 16 -12.70 10.62 -1.50
N LEU A 17 -12.31 9.59 -2.24
CA LEU A 17 -12.41 8.21 -1.77
C LEU A 17 -11.35 7.91 -0.70
N LYS A 18 -11.74 7.11 0.28
CA LYS A 18 -10.89 6.65 1.38
C LYS A 18 -10.11 5.40 0.95
N THR A 19 -9.12 5.60 0.08
CA THR A 19 -8.33 4.53 -0.55
C THR A 19 -6.84 4.57 -0.18
N ARG A 20 -6.48 5.33 0.86
CA ARG A 20 -5.10 5.30 1.39
C ARG A 20 -4.83 3.96 2.08
N TYR A 21 -3.55 3.59 2.18
CA TYR A 21 -3.15 2.48 3.03
C TYR A 21 -3.57 2.68 4.50
N THR A 22 -3.60 3.92 4.99
CA THR A 22 -4.10 4.25 6.32
C THR A 22 -5.61 4.03 6.45
N ASP A 23 -6.38 4.26 5.37
CA ASP A 23 -7.82 3.98 5.38
C ASP A 23 -8.08 2.47 5.48
N PHE A 24 -7.28 1.67 4.77
CA PHE A 24 -7.31 0.21 4.92
C PHE A 24 -6.93 -0.24 6.34
N ALA A 25 -5.87 0.32 6.92
CA ALA A 25 -5.46 -0.03 8.28
C ALA A 25 -6.57 0.29 9.32
N GLU A 26 -7.23 1.44 9.21
CA GLU A 26 -8.38 1.76 10.07
C GLU A 26 -9.57 0.80 9.84
N TYR A 27 -9.83 0.41 8.59
CA TYR A 27 -10.83 -0.63 8.31
C TYR A 27 -10.44 -1.96 8.97
N LEU A 28 -9.20 -2.40 8.80
CA LEU A 28 -8.67 -3.66 9.35
C LEU A 28 -8.75 -3.68 10.87
N LYS A 29 -8.50 -2.55 11.53
CA LYS A 29 -8.64 -2.39 12.99
C LYS A 29 -10.04 -2.73 13.48
N SER A 30 -11.06 -2.37 12.71
CA SER A 30 -12.47 -2.64 13.05
C SER A 30 -12.93 -4.03 12.63
N ALA A 31 -12.51 -4.50 11.45
CA ALA A 31 -12.94 -5.76 10.88
C ALA A 31 -12.25 -6.96 11.53
N GLU A 32 -10.92 -6.89 11.70
CA GLU A 32 -10.09 -7.96 12.21
C GLU A 32 -8.96 -7.44 13.12
N PRO A 33 -9.27 -7.09 14.39
CA PRO A 33 -8.31 -6.44 15.30
C PRO A 33 -7.00 -7.20 15.53
N ALA A 34 -7.05 -8.54 15.53
CA ALA A 34 -5.86 -9.38 15.69
C ALA A 34 -4.93 -9.31 14.47
N LEU A 35 -5.50 -9.28 13.26
CA LEU A 35 -4.73 -9.06 12.03
C LEU A 35 -4.15 -7.65 11.99
N HIS A 36 -4.91 -6.65 12.43
CA HIS A 36 -4.41 -5.28 12.55
C HIS A 36 -3.17 -5.22 13.46
N GLN A 37 -3.22 -5.85 14.64
CA GLN A 37 -2.05 -5.89 15.55
C GLN A 37 -0.85 -6.58 14.93
N LEU A 38 -1.04 -7.71 14.24
CA LEU A 38 0.04 -8.39 13.52
C LEU A 38 0.63 -7.49 12.43
N PHE A 39 -0.23 -6.81 11.67
CA PHE A 39 0.16 -5.86 10.64
C PHE A 39 0.99 -4.71 11.25
N SER A 40 0.48 -4.03 12.28
CA SER A 40 1.19 -2.95 12.98
C SER A 40 2.56 -3.40 13.49
N ARG A 41 2.64 -4.55 14.16
CA ARG A 41 3.90 -5.08 14.72
C ARG A 41 4.91 -5.40 13.62
N PHE A 42 4.46 -6.04 12.55
CA PHE A 42 5.32 -6.38 11.42
C PHE A 42 5.93 -5.12 10.79
N PHE A 43 5.11 -4.11 10.51
CA PHE A 43 5.61 -2.86 9.95
C PHE A 43 6.47 -2.08 10.94
N TYR A 44 6.14 -2.07 12.23
CA TYR A 44 6.96 -1.44 13.26
C TYR A 44 8.37 -2.04 13.33
N GLU A 45 8.50 -3.37 13.40
CA GLU A 45 9.81 -4.04 13.42
C GLU A 45 10.56 -3.86 12.09
N MET A 46 9.85 -3.86 10.95
CA MET A 46 10.45 -3.48 9.66
C MET A 46 11.06 -2.07 9.71
N HIS A 47 10.37 -1.06 10.24
CA HIS A 47 10.94 0.30 10.29
C HIS A 47 12.18 0.36 11.17
N LYS A 48 12.16 -0.32 12.31
CA LYS A 48 13.34 -0.44 13.18
C LYS A 48 14.50 -1.15 12.48
N SER A 49 14.23 -2.21 11.69
CA SER A 49 15.29 -2.92 10.96
C SER A 49 16.02 -2.05 9.93
N TYR A 50 15.32 -1.08 9.32
CA TYR A 50 15.92 -0.18 8.33
C TYR A 50 16.36 1.17 8.93
N ASP A 51 16.33 1.33 10.25
CA ASP A 51 16.61 2.59 10.94
C ASP A 51 15.75 3.76 10.40
N TRP A 52 14.49 3.45 10.05
CA TRP A 52 13.51 4.43 9.60
C TRP A 52 12.84 5.10 10.78
N ASP A 53 12.52 6.39 10.62
CA ASP A 53 11.84 7.19 11.65
C ASP A 53 10.51 6.54 12.05
N VAL A 54 10.41 6.18 13.33
CA VAL A 54 9.17 5.76 13.96
C VAL A 54 8.67 6.90 14.84
N PRO A 55 7.48 7.47 14.58
CA PRO A 55 6.96 8.55 15.40
C PRO A 55 6.88 8.15 16.88
N ASN A 56 7.44 8.97 17.76
CA ASN A 56 7.49 8.72 19.22
C ASN A 56 6.12 8.46 19.89
N CYS A 57 5.02 8.82 19.23
CA CYS A 57 3.66 8.65 19.74
C CYS A 57 3.00 7.31 19.35
N LEU A 58 3.68 6.44 18.59
CA LEU A 58 3.14 5.16 18.14
C LEU A 58 3.90 4.00 18.79
N ASP A 59 3.16 3.04 19.34
CA ASP A 59 3.69 1.74 19.76
C ASP A 59 3.53 0.69 18.65
N ALA A 60 4.10 -0.50 18.87
CA ALA A 60 4.06 -1.59 17.90
C ALA A 60 2.62 -2.08 17.59
N ASP A 61 1.64 -1.86 18.48
CA ASP A 61 0.26 -2.30 18.28
C ASP A 61 -0.57 -1.27 17.49
N HIS A 62 -0.14 -0.02 17.47
CA HIS A 62 -0.83 1.11 16.83
C HIS A 62 -0.06 1.73 15.66
N PHE A 63 1.06 1.14 15.23
CA PHE A 63 1.86 1.65 14.13
C PHE A 63 1.13 1.50 12.78
N VAL A 64 0.55 2.60 12.30
CA VAL A 64 -0.10 2.72 11.00
C VAL A 64 0.53 3.88 10.25
N TYR A 65 1.23 3.62 9.15
CA TYR A 65 2.02 4.64 8.46
C TYR A 65 1.77 4.64 6.95
N ASP A 66 1.36 5.80 6.41
CA ASP A 66 1.14 6.01 4.97
C ASP A 66 2.49 6.17 4.26
N ARG A 67 3.04 5.05 3.77
CA ARG A 67 4.33 5.00 3.06
C ARG A 67 4.27 5.49 1.62
N ARG A 68 3.21 6.17 1.19
CA ARG A 68 3.11 6.64 -0.20
C ARG A 68 4.30 7.49 -0.61
N ARG A 69 4.73 8.42 0.26
CA ARG A 69 5.90 9.27 0.00
C ARG A 69 7.17 8.44 -0.17
N ASP A 70 7.40 7.51 0.76
CA ASP A 70 8.60 6.68 0.76
C ASP A 70 8.63 5.72 -0.43
N PHE A 71 7.47 5.21 -0.84
CA PHE A 71 7.31 4.39 -2.03
C PHE A 71 7.63 5.17 -3.31
N GLU A 72 7.07 6.37 -3.49
CA GLU A 72 7.33 7.23 -4.65
C GLU A 72 8.81 7.66 -4.70
N GLU A 73 9.41 7.98 -3.55
CA GLU A 73 10.83 8.29 -3.44
C GLU A 73 11.73 7.09 -3.73
N SER A 74 11.35 5.90 -3.26
CA SER A 74 12.07 4.65 -3.51
C SER A 74 12.04 4.28 -5.00
N LEU A 75 10.90 4.43 -5.68
CA LEU A 75 10.81 4.21 -7.13
C LEU A 75 11.77 5.12 -7.91
N GLY A 76 11.99 6.35 -7.44
CA GLY A 76 12.95 7.27 -8.06
C GLY A 76 14.42 6.94 -7.79
N ARG A 77 14.70 5.98 -6.90
CA ARG A 77 16.04 5.57 -6.46
C ARG A 77 16.35 4.10 -6.77
N LEU A 78 15.45 3.38 -7.45
CA LEU A 78 15.67 1.98 -7.82
C LEU A 78 16.86 1.87 -8.78
N ASP A 79 17.92 1.22 -8.31
CA ASP A 79 19.04 0.77 -9.12
C ASP A 79 18.78 -0.67 -9.59
N GLU A 80 18.99 -0.93 -10.89
CA GLU A 80 18.65 -2.20 -11.51
C GLU A 80 19.55 -3.34 -11.02
N ASP A 81 20.85 -3.06 -10.82
CA ASP A 81 21.80 -4.05 -10.36
C ASP A 81 21.54 -4.41 -8.89
N ASP A 82 21.24 -3.42 -8.04
CA ASP A 82 20.83 -3.67 -6.66
C ASP A 82 19.54 -4.50 -6.59
N TYR A 83 18.54 -4.22 -7.43
CA TYR A 83 17.30 -4.99 -7.48
C TYR A 83 17.55 -6.46 -7.88
N ILE A 84 18.35 -6.70 -8.92
CA ILE A 84 18.67 -8.04 -9.38
C ILE A 84 19.40 -8.82 -8.27
N ASN A 85 20.37 -8.20 -7.61
CA ASN A 85 21.12 -8.83 -6.52
C ASN A 85 20.21 -9.20 -5.35
N ILE A 86 19.36 -8.27 -4.89
CA ILE A 86 18.42 -8.52 -3.79
C ILE A 86 17.42 -9.61 -4.17
N SER A 87 16.94 -9.65 -5.41
CA SER A 87 15.99 -10.67 -5.87
C SER A 87 16.54 -12.11 -5.87
N GLN A 88 17.87 -12.25 -5.84
CA GLN A 88 18.56 -13.54 -5.80
C GLN A 88 18.98 -13.95 -4.38
N GLU A 89 18.87 -13.07 -3.38
CA GLU A 89 19.19 -13.39 -1.99
C GLU A 89 18.20 -14.43 -1.43
N ASN A 90 18.70 -15.33 -0.58
CA ASN A 90 17.83 -16.24 0.17
C ASN A 90 17.02 -15.40 1.17
N ILE A 91 15.70 -15.54 1.14
CA ILE A 91 14.79 -14.75 1.98
C ILE A 91 15.10 -14.89 3.48
N SER A 92 15.51 -16.08 3.94
CA SER A 92 15.88 -16.31 5.34
C SER A 92 17.19 -15.57 5.71
N GLU A 93 18.19 -15.61 4.83
CA GLU A 93 19.45 -14.88 5.02
C GLU A 93 19.23 -13.36 4.99
N TYR A 94 18.34 -12.89 4.11
CA TYR A 94 17.92 -11.49 4.05
C TYR A 94 17.26 -11.04 5.35
N HIS A 95 16.34 -11.84 5.89
CA HIS A 95 15.64 -11.53 7.14
C HIS A 95 16.58 -11.48 8.36
N GLU A 96 17.54 -12.39 8.44
CA GLU A 96 18.59 -12.36 9.48
C GLU A 96 19.46 -11.10 9.35
N LYS A 97 19.87 -10.74 8.14
CA LYS A 97 20.68 -9.56 7.84
C LYS A 97 20.00 -8.25 8.25
N ILE A 98 18.69 -8.15 8.08
CA ILE A 98 17.92 -6.97 8.52
C ILE A 98 17.49 -7.08 10.01
N GLY A 99 17.81 -8.17 10.71
CA GLY A 99 17.52 -8.31 12.14
C GLY A 99 16.03 -8.49 12.46
N MET A 100 15.24 -9.02 11.53
CA MET A 100 13.84 -9.34 11.77
C MET A 100 13.67 -10.71 12.44
N SER A 101 12.66 -10.83 13.31
CA SER A 101 12.29 -12.12 13.91
C SER A 101 11.69 -13.05 12.87
N GLU A 102 12.32 -14.21 12.65
CA GLU A 102 11.80 -15.28 11.77
C GLU A 102 10.37 -15.67 12.16
N GLN A 103 10.08 -15.80 13.45
CA GLN A 103 8.73 -16.09 13.95
C GLN A 103 7.68 -15.05 13.53
N LEU A 104 8.03 -13.76 13.57
CA LEU A 104 7.13 -12.68 13.18
C LEU A 104 6.90 -12.68 11.66
N VAL A 105 7.96 -12.94 10.89
CA VAL A 105 7.88 -13.09 9.43
C VAL A 105 6.99 -14.27 9.06
N ASP A 106 7.24 -15.45 9.62
CA ASP A 106 6.45 -16.65 9.38
C ASP A 106 4.98 -16.45 9.74
N GLN A 107 4.71 -15.81 10.88
CA GLN A 107 3.35 -15.49 11.29
C GLN A 107 2.68 -14.55 10.28
N PHE A 108 3.34 -13.48 9.85
CA PHE A 108 2.81 -12.55 8.85
C PHE A 108 2.57 -13.23 7.50
N VAL A 109 3.53 -14.03 7.02
CA VAL A 109 3.43 -14.79 5.78
C VAL A 109 2.25 -15.77 5.85
N SER A 110 2.07 -16.48 6.97
CA SER A 110 0.97 -17.43 7.16
C SER A 110 -0.42 -16.77 7.10
N GLU A 111 -0.53 -15.50 7.50
CA GLU A 111 -1.78 -14.73 7.47
C GLU A 111 -1.99 -13.94 6.16
N THR A 112 -1.03 -13.96 5.22
CA THR A 112 -1.07 -13.15 3.98
C THR A 112 -2.35 -13.40 3.18
N SER A 113 -2.78 -14.65 3.03
CA SER A 113 -4.03 -14.98 2.32
C SER A 113 -5.26 -14.35 2.96
N ARG A 114 -5.29 -14.26 4.29
CA ARG A 114 -6.38 -13.66 5.06
C ARG A 114 -6.33 -12.14 4.96
N ILE A 115 -5.14 -11.54 5.06
CA ILE A 115 -4.91 -10.10 4.83
C ILE A 115 -5.42 -9.69 3.44
N LEU A 116 -5.07 -10.45 2.39
CA LEU A 116 -5.55 -10.20 1.03
C LEU A 116 -7.08 -10.36 0.90
N GLY A 117 -7.67 -11.31 1.62
CA GLY A 117 -9.13 -11.46 1.68
C GLY A 117 -9.83 -10.24 2.29
N VAL A 118 -9.34 -9.76 3.44
CA VAL A 118 -9.87 -8.55 4.10
C VAL A 118 -9.63 -7.31 3.25
N PHE A 119 -8.45 -7.18 2.63
CA PHE A 119 -8.14 -6.09 1.70
C PHE A 119 -9.11 -6.06 0.52
N ARG A 120 -9.39 -7.21 -0.08
CA ARG A 120 -10.38 -7.30 -1.16
C ARG A 120 -11.78 -6.92 -0.68
N GLY A 121 -12.19 -7.37 0.51
CA GLY A 121 -13.47 -7.00 1.11
C GLY A 121 -13.57 -5.49 1.35
N TRP A 122 -12.50 -4.86 1.83
CA TRP A 122 -12.39 -3.42 1.98
C TRP A 122 -12.55 -2.69 0.65
N VAL A 123 -11.78 -3.05 -0.38
CA VAL A 123 -11.87 -2.44 -1.72
C VAL A 123 -13.30 -2.52 -2.27
N LEU A 124 -13.95 -3.69 -2.16
CA LEU A 124 -15.33 -3.88 -2.62
C LEU A 124 -16.37 -3.09 -1.80
N SER A 125 -16.02 -2.64 -0.60
CA SER A 125 -16.90 -1.83 0.25
C SER A 125 -16.83 -0.33 -0.06
N ILE A 126 -15.90 0.10 -0.92
CA ILE A 126 -15.69 1.50 -1.26
C ILE A 126 -16.82 1.99 -2.17
N ASP A 127 -17.60 2.95 -1.68
CA ASP A 127 -18.71 3.54 -2.43
C ASP A 127 -18.21 4.60 -3.42
N ILE A 128 -18.03 4.16 -4.66
CA ILE A 128 -17.63 5.03 -5.78
C ILE A 128 -18.80 5.93 -6.21
N ILE A 129 -20.03 5.40 -6.19
CA ILE A 129 -21.22 6.02 -6.78
C ILE A 129 -21.56 7.34 -6.08
N ASN A 130 -21.49 7.35 -4.75
CA ASN A 130 -21.83 8.53 -3.96
C ASN A 130 -20.62 9.41 -3.62
N SER A 131 -19.46 9.17 -4.24
CA SER A 131 -18.24 9.93 -3.97
C SER A 131 -18.19 11.28 -4.71
N SER A 132 -17.27 12.16 -4.28
CA SER A 132 -17.13 13.47 -4.91
C SER A 132 -16.48 13.36 -6.30
N ARG A 133 -17.25 13.63 -7.35
CA ARG A 133 -16.70 13.71 -8.71
C ARG A 133 -16.07 15.07 -8.94
N LYS A 134 -14.74 15.13 -8.94
CA LYS A 134 -13.99 16.28 -9.44
C LYS A 134 -13.84 16.16 -10.97
N GLU A 135 -13.89 17.28 -11.67
CA GLU A 135 -13.83 17.26 -13.13
C GLU A 135 -12.39 17.11 -13.63
N PHE A 136 -12.21 16.28 -14.65
CA PHE A 136 -11.01 16.24 -15.48
C PHE A 136 -11.40 16.57 -16.92
N SER A 137 -10.59 17.42 -17.57
CA SER A 137 -10.69 17.67 -19.00
C SER A 137 -9.51 17.01 -19.70
N PHE A 138 -9.79 16.13 -20.64
CA PHE A 138 -8.78 15.54 -21.51
C PHE A 138 -8.99 15.98 -22.95
N ASN A 139 -7.91 16.06 -23.72
CA ASN A 139 -7.98 16.25 -25.16
C ASN A 139 -8.33 14.94 -25.88
N ASP A 140 -8.52 14.98 -27.19
CA ASP A 140 -8.63 13.75 -28.00
C ASP A 140 -7.27 13.00 -28.04
N ASP A 141 -7.30 11.68 -28.23
CA ASP A 141 -6.15 10.74 -28.23
C ASP A 141 -5.46 10.51 -26.86
N ILE A 142 -6.23 10.06 -25.86
CA ILE A 142 -5.71 9.67 -24.53
C ILE A 142 -5.69 8.16 -24.30
N TYR A 143 -4.69 7.71 -23.57
CA TYR A 143 -4.57 6.34 -23.06
C TYR A 143 -4.27 6.36 -21.56
N PHE A 144 -4.76 5.34 -20.86
CA PHE A 144 -4.51 5.16 -19.43
C PHE A 144 -3.83 3.83 -19.17
N VAL A 145 -2.87 3.82 -18.24
CA VAL A 145 -2.42 2.62 -17.53
C VAL A 145 -2.90 2.79 -16.09
N ASN A 146 -3.82 1.92 -15.67
CA ASN A 146 -4.55 2.04 -14.42
C ASN A 146 -4.03 1.04 -13.37
N PHE A 147 -3.48 1.55 -12.27
CA PHE A 147 -3.04 0.80 -11.08
C PHE A 147 -3.95 1.05 -9.86
N ASN A 148 -5.11 1.65 -10.08
CA ASN A 148 -6.06 1.99 -9.03
C ASN A 148 -6.72 0.74 -8.45
N TYR A 149 -7.07 0.76 -7.17
CA TYR A 149 -7.77 -0.36 -6.52
C TYR A 149 -9.23 -0.50 -6.97
N THR A 150 -9.82 0.60 -7.44
CA THR A 150 -11.24 0.69 -7.77
C THR A 150 -11.44 1.07 -9.25
N GLU A 151 -12.67 0.90 -9.74
CA GLU A 151 -13.08 1.26 -11.10
C GLU A 151 -13.41 2.77 -11.26
N THR A 152 -12.93 3.64 -10.36
CA THR A 152 -13.27 5.08 -10.38
C THR A 152 -12.88 5.76 -11.69
N LEU A 153 -11.79 5.34 -12.34
CA LEU A 153 -11.40 5.85 -13.66
C LEU A 153 -12.49 5.55 -14.71
N GLU A 154 -12.94 4.31 -14.77
CA GLU A 154 -13.94 3.79 -15.69
C GLU A 154 -15.32 4.42 -15.43
N PHE A 155 -15.65 4.75 -14.18
CA PHE A 155 -16.91 5.43 -13.84
C PHE A 155 -16.89 6.94 -14.14
N PHE A 156 -15.73 7.62 -14.04
CA PHE A 156 -15.68 9.08 -14.05
C PHE A 156 -15.10 9.69 -15.33
N ILE A 157 -14.38 8.92 -16.15
CA ILE A 157 -13.71 9.45 -17.35
C ILE A 157 -14.28 8.83 -18.64
N VAL A 158 -15.09 7.78 -18.55
CA VAL A 158 -15.83 7.20 -19.69
C VAL A 158 -17.11 8.00 -19.97
#